data_AF-A0AAW4BHS5-F1
#
_entry.id   AF-A0AAW4BHS5-F1
#
_cell.length_a   1.000
_cell.length_b   1.000
_cell.length_c   1.000
_cell.angle_alpha   90.00
_cell.angle_beta   90.00
_cell.angle_gamma   90.00
#
_symmetry.space_group_name_H-M   'P 1'
#
loop_
_entity.id
_entity.type
_entity.pdbx_description
1 polymer ?
#
loop_
_entity_poly.entity_id
_entity_poly.type
_entity_poly.pdbx_seq_one_letter_code
_entity_poly.pdbx_strand_id
1 'polypeptide(L)'
;VTRSAGFHPMEASKLGQECFTPAYMHYFHTLSREKRRSIVEGQGQLYKGISGYTIAEIFDLLYERSIGGRSPGLSLYSNSQVNEVVISVNNQEMEVQCYQSQQEQTFHLRTNAVICATGYAHQWPKWLNDLKGSVLATDEHGDLIVEKDFIA
;
A
#
# COMPACT_ATOMS: atom_id res chain seq x y z
N VAL A 1 3.61 -12.33 1.04
CA VAL A 1 3.20 -11.83 2.37
C VAL A 1 2.64 -10.43 2.20
N THR A 2 1.50 -10.11 2.78
CA THR A 2 0.92 -8.77 2.76
C THR A 2 0.23 -8.45 4.08
N ARG A 3 0.38 -7.20 4.54
CA ARG A 3 -0.33 -6.69 5.72
C ARG A 3 -1.83 -6.51 5.44
N SER A 4 -2.21 -6.33 4.18
CA SER A 4 -3.61 -6.19 3.78
C SER A 4 -4.43 -7.42 4.17
N ALA A 5 -5.72 -7.22 4.46
CA ALA A 5 -6.62 -8.30 4.84
C ALA A 5 -6.80 -9.37 3.76
N GLY A 6 -6.57 -8.99 2.50
CA GLY A 6 -6.54 -9.87 1.34
C GLY A 6 -5.86 -9.21 0.15
N PHE A 7 -5.92 -9.92 -0.99
CA PHE A 7 -5.41 -9.46 -2.28
C PHE A 7 -6.55 -8.80 -3.05
N HIS A 8 -6.89 -7.57 -2.66
CA HIS A 8 -8.07 -6.88 -3.18
C HIS A 8 -7.83 -6.25 -4.55
N PRO A 9 -8.82 -6.30 -5.45
CA PRO A 9 -8.74 -5.59 -6.71
C PRO A 9 -8.76 -4.08 -6.48
N MET A 10 -8.19 -3.35 -7.42
CA MET A 10 -8.41 -1.92 -7.56
C MET A 10 -9.84 -1.68 -8.03
N GLU A 11 -10.52 -0.73 -7.40
CA GLU A 11 -11.85 -0.30 -7.83
C GLU A 11 -11.76 0.30 -9.24
N ALA A 12 -12.48 -0.28 -10.20
CA ALA A 12 -12.41 0.11 -11.61
C ALA A 12 -13.81 0.30 -12.23
N SER A 13 -14.87 0.26 -11.44
CA SER A 13 -16.23 0.53 -11.92
C SER A 13 -16.37 1.99 -12.32
N LYS A 14 -17.18 2.23 -13.36
CA LYS A 14 -17.40 3.58 -13.90
C LYS A 14 -17.87 4.57 -12.84
N LEU A 15 -18.80 4.15 -11.97
CA LEU A 15 -19.29 5.00 -10.87
C LEU A 15 -18.28 5.15 -9.74
N GLY A 16 -17.51 4.08 -9.42
CA GLY A 16 -16.44 4.17 -8.42
C GLY A 16 -15.37 5.19 -8.79
N GLN A 17 -15.12 5.39 -10.08
CA GLN A 17 -14.12 6.31 -10.62
C GLN A 17 -14.56 7.79 -10.60
N GLU A 18 -15.80 8.11 -10.26
CA GLU A 18 -16.28 9.51 -10.14
C GLU A 18 -15.51 10.31 -9.08
N CYS A 19 -14.80 9.63 -8.16
CA CYS A 19 -13.88 10.23 -7.19
C CYS A 19 -12.60 10.82 -7.81
N PHE A 20 -12.33 10.58 -9.10
CA PHE A 20 -11.17 11.12 -9.82
C PHE A 20 -11.54 12.25 -10.78
N THR A 21 -12.73 12.82 -10.64
CA THR A 21 -13.21 13.91 -11.49
C THR A 21 -12.83 15.29 -10.93
N PRO A 22 -12.72 16.33 -11.79
CA PRO A 22 -12.55 17.71 -11.32
C PRO A 22 -13.67 18.16 -10.36
N ALA A 23 -14.90 17.66 -10.57
CA ALA A 23 -16.04 17.95 -9.69
C ALA A 23 -15.80 17.39 -8.28
N TYR A 24 -15.32 16.15 -8.17
CA TYR A 24 -14.95 15.58 -6.88
C TYR A 24 -13.79 16.33 -6.24
N MET A 25 -12.76 16.72 -7.00
CA MET A 25 -11.66 17.54 -6.47
C MET A 25 -12.17 18.85 -5.88
N HIS A 26 -13.07 19.56 -6.58
CA HIS A 26 -13.66 20.79 -6.06
C HIS A 26 -14.41 20.56 -4.75
N TYR A 27 -15.25 19.52 -4.68
CA TYR A 27 -15.93 19.10 -3.46
C TYR A 27 -14.93 18.76 -2.34
N PHE A 28 -13.90 17.96 -2.63
CA PHE A 28 -12.92 17.54 -1.64
C PHE A 28 -12.17 18.72 -1.03
N HIS A 29 -11.88 19.76 -1.82
CA HIS A 29 -11.27 21.01 -1.35
C HIS A 29 -12.20 21.86 -0.46
N THR A 30 -13.52 21.63 -0.42
CA THR A 30 -14.42 22.34 0.52
C THR A 30 -14.40 21.74 1.93
N LEU A 31 -13.84 20.53 2.09
CA LEU A 31 -13.79 19.81 3.35
C LEU A 31 -12.64 20.31 4.25
N SER A 32 -12.82 20.17 5.57
CA SER A 32 -11.73 20.40 6.52
C SER A 32 -10.57 19.44 6.25
N ARG A 33 -9.36 19.82 6.67
CA ARG A 33 -8.15 19.01 6.46
C ARG A 33 -8.23 17.67 7.16
N GLU A 34 -8.74 17.65 8.39
CA GLU A 34 -8.93 16.44 9.19
C GLU A 34 -9.90 15.50 8.48
N LYS A 35 -10.97 16.06 7.90
CA LYS A 35 -11.93 15.27 7.12
C LYS A 35 -11.30 14.70 5.85
N ARG A 36 -10.48 15.49 5.14
CA ARG A 36 -9.73 15.03 3.96
C ARG A 36 -8.79 13.88 4.31
N ARG A 37 -8.02 13.98 5.40
CA ARG A 37 -7.13 12.90 5.89
C ARG A 37 -7.90 11.62 6.15
N SER A 38 -8.98 11.69 6.93
CA SER A 38 -9.84 10.55 7.27
C SER A 38 -10.45 9.88 6.03
N ILE A 39 -10.87 10.66 5.03
CA ILE A 39 -11.40 10.12 3.77
C ILE A 39 -10.32 9.35 3.01
N VAL A 40 -9.12 9.94 2.85
CA VAL A 40 -8.03 9.33 2.08
C VAL A 40 -7.52 8.03 2.72
N GLU A 41 -7.52 7.96 4.06
CA GLU A 41 -7.19 6.73 4.79
C GLU A 41 -8.11 5.56 4.42
N GLY A 42 -9.41 5.82 4.23
CA GLY A 42 -10.40 4.81 3.84
C GLY A 42 -10.42 4.46 2.35
N GLN A 43 -9.72 5.22 1.51
CA GLN A 43 -9.79 5.14 0.05
C GLN A 43 -8.74 4.22 -0.59
N GLY A 44 -8.06 3.39 0.20
CA GLY A 44 -6.97 2.54 -0.28
C GLY A 44 -7.31 1.69 -1.51
N GLN A 45 -8.53 1.19 -1.64
CA GLN A 45 -8.95 0.38 -2.80
C GLN A 45 -8.98 1.17 -4.13
N LEU A 46 -9.09 2.50 -4.07
CA LEU A 46 -9.11 3.35 -5.26
C LEU A 46 -7.73 3.49 -5.91
N TYR A 47 -6.63 3.33 -5.15
CA TYR A 47 -5.28 3.62 -5.66
C TYR A 47 -4.17 2.65 -5.20
N LYS A 48 -4.44 1.73 -4.26
CA LYS A 48 -3.49 0.71 -3.77
C LYS A 48 -3.88 -0.73 -4.15
N GLY A 49 -4.97 -0.91 -4.91
CA GLY A 49 -5.45 -2.24 -5.31
C GLY A 49 -4.65 -2.85 -6.46
N ILE A 50 -4.80 -4.16 -6.66
CA ILE A 50 -4.21 -4.89 -7.78
C ILE A 50 -5.18 -4.85 -8.96
N SER A 51 -4.73 -4.74 -10.21
CA SER A 51 -5.63 -4.89 -11.35
C SER A 51 -6.42 -6.21 -11.27
N GLY A 52 -7.73 -6.15 -11.52
CA GLY A 52 -8.57 -7.35 -11.53
C GLY A 52 -8.11 -8.41 -12.55
N TYR A 53 -7.56 -7.96 -13.68
CA TYR A 53 -6.96 -8.84 -14.68
C TYR A 53 -5.75 -9.61 -14.12
N THR A 54 -4.84 -8.91 -13.44
CA THR A 54 -3.64 -9.54 -12.86
C THR A 54 -4.00 -10.52 -11.74
N ILE A 55 -5.02 -10.21 -10.93
CA ILE A 55 -5.53 -11.18 -9.93
C ILE A 55 -6.02 -12.45 -10.63
N ALA A 56 -6.80 -12.31 -11.71
CA ALA A 56 -7.30 -13.44 -12.48
C ALA A 56 -6.16 -14.26 -13.10
N GLU A 57 -5.18 -13.62 -13.74
CA GLU A 57 -4.02 -14.31 -14.33
C GLU A 57 -3.18 -15.08 -13.30
N ILE A 58 -2.97 -14.51 -12.11
CA ILE A 58 -2.29 -15.22 -11.02
C ILE A 58 -3.10 -16.44 -10.59
N PHE A 59 -4.41 -16.31 -10.45
CA PHE A 59 -5.28 -17.42 -10.06
C PHE A 59 -5.27 -18.53 -11.10
N ASP A 60 -5.43 -18.20 -12.39
CA ASP A 60 -5.45 -19.16 -13.48
C ASP A 60 -4.13 -19.94 -13.54
N LEU A 61 -2.98 -19.27 -13.39
CA LEU A 61 -1.68 -19.93 -13.34
C LEU A 61 -1.54 -20.88 -12.14
N LEU A 62 -2.04 -20.49 -10.97
CA LEU A 62 -2.03 -21.36 -9.78
C LEU A 62 -2.93 -22.58 -9.99
N TYR A 63 -4.09 -22.38 -10.60
CA TYR A 63 -5.02 -23.45 -10.95
C TYR A 63 -4.36 -24.45 -11.89
N GLU A 64 -3.79 -23.99 -13.00
CA GLU A 64 -3.07 -24.84 -13.97
C GLU A 64 -1.94 -25.67 -13.33
N ARG A 65 -1.15 -25.05 -12.44
CA ARG A 65 -0.06 -25.75 -11.73
C ARG A 65 -0.56 -26.78 -10.72
N SER A 66 -1.75 -26.59 -10.18
CA SER A 66 -2.36 -27.49 -9.22
C SER A 66 -3.03 -28.73 -9.84
N ILE A 67 -3.22 -28.75 -11.17
CA ILE A 67 -3.82 -29.87 -11.90
C ILE A 67 -3.12 -31.18 -11.54
N GLY A 68 -3.91 -32.21 -11.22
CA GLY A 68 -3.41 -33.52 -10.79
C GLY A 68 -3.00 -33.57 -9.31
N GLY A 69 -3.44 -32.61 -8.48
CA GLY A 69 -3.17 -32.58 -7.04
C GLY A 69 -1.75 -32.12 -6.69
N ARG A 70 -1.06 -31.46 -7.62
CA ARG A 70 0.30 -30.95 -7.42
C ARG A 70 0.28 -29.68 -6.57
N SER A 71 1.37 -29.44 -5.85
CA SER A 71 1.57 -28.13 -5.21
C SER A 71 1.86 -27.06 -6.27
N PRO A 72 1.18 -25.90 -6.24
CA PRO A 72 1.38 -24.84 -7.23
C PRO A 72 2.70 -24.07 -7.05
N GLY A 73 3.44 -24.31 -5.95
CA GLY A 73 4.72 -23.67 -5.68
C GLY A 73 4.62 -22.22 -5.20
N LEU A 74 3.47 -21.81 -4.65
CA LEU A 74 3.24 -20.47 -4.10
C LEU A 74 2.47 -20.55 -2.77
N SER A 75 2.88 -19.75 -1.80
CA SER A 75 2.15 -19.54 -0.55
C SER A 75 1.81 -18.06 -0.39
N LEU A 76 0.53 -17.79 -0.12
CA LEU A 76 -0.02 -16.45 0.03
C LEU A 76 -0.42 -16.23 1.49
N TYR A 77 0.10 -15.16 2.10
CA TYR A 77 -0.15 -14.81 3.49
C TYR A 77 -0.73 -13.39 3.53
N SER A 78 -2.01 -13.26 3.89
CA SER A 78 -2.67 -11.98 4.19
C SER A 78 -2.65 -11.69 5.68
N ASN A 79 -3.04 -10.47 6.08
CA ASN A 79 -3.03 -10.02 7.48
C ASN A 79 -1.67 -10.22 8.16
N SER A 80 -0.58 -10.20 7.38
CA SER A 80 0.74 -10.61 7.82
C SER A 80 1.72 -9.46 7.62
N GLN A 81 2.20 -8.89 8.72
CA GLN A 81 3.25 -7.89 8.69
C GLN A 81 4.62 -8.55 8.86
N VAL A 82 5.62 -8.05 8.13
CA VAL A 82 7.02 -8.43 8.35
C VAL A 82 7.59 -7.52 9.43
N ASN A 83 8.10 -8.11 10.51
CA ASN A 83 8.70 -7.38 11.63
C ASN A 83 10.23 -7.30 11.49
N GLU A 84 10.86 -8.38 11.02
CA GLU A 84 12.31 -8.50 10.96
C GLU A 84 12.74 -9.41 9.80
N VAL A 85 13.90 -9.10 9.22
CA VAL A 85 14.60 -9.96 8.26
C VAL A 85 16.02 -10.16 8.74
N VAL A 86 16.37 -11.39 9.10
CA VAL A 86 17.70 -11.77 9.59
C VAL A 86 18.44 -12.51 8.47
N ILE A 87 19.62 -12.02 8.11
CA ILE A 87 20.46 -12.65 7.08
C ILE A 87 21.47 -13.56 7.77
N SER A 88 21.45 -14.86 7.45
CA SER A 88 22.46 -15.80 7.96
C SER A 88 23.82 -15.54 7.31
N VAL A 89 24.86 -15.43 8.14
CA VAL A 89 26.24 -15.12 7.74
C VAL A 89 26.83 -16.18 6.80
N ASN A 90 26.31 -17.42 6.82
CA ASN A 90 26.97 -18.57 6.21
C ASN A 90 26.24 -19.15 4.97
N ASN A 91 24.95 -18.90 4.77
CA ASN A 91 24.13 -19.71 3.83
C ASN A 91 23.32 -18.95 2.77
N GLN A 92 23.51 -17.64 2.58
CA GLN A 92 22.66 -16.82 1.68
C GLN A 92 21.14 -17.05 1.89
N GLU A 93 20.77 -17.47 3.11
CA GLU A 93 19.40 -17.74 3.52
C GLU A 93 19.01 -16.64 4.50
N MET A 94 17.83 -16.07 4.27
CA MET A 94 17.21 -15.04 5.07
C MET A 94 16.04 -15.65 5.82
N GLU A 95 15.97 -15.39 7.11
CA GLU A 95 14.78 -15.66 7.90
C GLU A 95 13.92 -14.40 8.00
N VAL A 96 12.65 -14.49 7.65
CA VAL A 96 11.69 -13.40 7.67
C VAL A 96 10.69 -13.67 8.79
N GLN A 97 10.75 -12.88 9.86
CA GLN A 97 9.79 -12.95 10.96
C GLN A 97 8.53 -12.15 10.59
N CYS A 98 7.39 -12.83 10.65
CA CYS A 98 6.08 -12.24 10.35
C CYS A 98 5.15 -12.36 11.56
N TYR A 99 4.19 -11.43 11.67
CA TYR A 99 3.10 -11.48 12.63
C TYR A 99 1.75 -11.47 11.90
N GLN A 100 0.93 -12.49 12.13
CA GLN A 100 -0.42 -12.63 11.59
C GLN A 100 -1.41 -12.00 12.58
N SER A 101 -2.04 -10.90 12.17
CA SER A 101 -2.80 -10.04 13.09
C SER A 101 -4.19 -10.57 13.50
N GLN A 102 -4.79 -11.48 12.74
CA GLN A 102 -6.09 -12.09 13.08
C GLN A 102 -5.96 -13.29 14.02
N GLN A 103 -4.88 -14.06 13.87
CA GLN A 103 -4.54 -15.20 14.71
C GLN A 103 -3.71 -14.78 15.92
N GLU A 104 -3.18 -13.55 15.89
CA GLU A 104 -2.25 -13.01 16.89
C GLU A 104 -0.99 -13.88 17.07
N GLN A 105 -0.48 -14.42 15.96
CA GLN A 105 0.61 -15.39 15.97
C GLN A 105 1.81 -14.94 15.14
N THR A 106 3.00 -15.23 15.66
CA THR A 106 4.26 -15.06 14.94
C THR A 106 4.59 -16.33 14.16
N PHE A 107 5.10 -16.16 12.95
CA PHE A 107 5.63 -17.25 12.12
C PHE A 107 6.88 -16.80 11.36
N HIS A 108 7.66 -17.77 10.89
CA HIS A 108 8.93 -17.53 10.22
C HIS A 108 8.91 -18.12 8.81
N LEU A 109 9.44 -17.38 7.85
CA LEU A 109 9.68 -17.86 6.48
C LEU A 109 11.17 -17.88 6.20
N ARG A 110 11.63 -18.85 5.39
CA ARG A 110 13.00 -18.91 4.91
C ARG A 110 13.03 -18.67 3.41
N THR A 111 13.93 -17.80 2.96
CA THR A 111 14.06 -17.41 1.56
C THR A 111 15.49 -16.98 1.24
N ASN A 112 15.91 -17.09 -0.01
CA ASN A 112 17.22 -16.57 -0.45
C ASN A 112 17.15 -15.09 -0.89
N ALA A 113 15.95 -14.55 -1.08
CA ALA A 113 15.74 -13.17 -1.51
C ALA A 113 14.42 -12.60 -0.98
N VAL A 114 14.40 -11.28 -0.78
CA VAL A 114 13.22 -10.51 -0.41
C VAL A 114 13.01 -9.39 -1.42
N ILE A 115 11.80 -9.31 -1.99
CA ILE A 115 11.39 -8.20 -2.87
C ILE A 115 10.47 -7.28 -2.08
N CYS A 116 10.96 -6.09 -1.75
CA CYS A 116 10.21 -5.08 -0.99
C CYS A 116 9.31 -4.25 -1.91
N ALA A 117 8.16 -4.80 -2.32
CA ALA A 117 7.13 -4.08 -3.07
C ALA A 117 6.23 -3.22 -2.16
N THR A 118 6.83 -2.38 -1.30
CA THR A 118 6.14 -1.60 -0.25
C THR A 118 5.64 -0.22 -0.71
N GLY A 119 5.78 0.09 -2.00
CA GLY A 119 5.36 1.36 -2.59
C GLY A 119 6.35 2.49 -2.34
N TYR A 120 5.86 3.73 -2.39
CA TYR A 120 6.65 4.94 -2.23
C TYR A 120 6.05 5.85 -1.16
N ALA A 121 6.91 6.56 -0.44
CA ALA A 121 6.52 7.65 0.45
C ALA A 121 7.02 8.96 -0.16
N HIS A 122 6.15 9.98 -0.17
CA HIS A 122 6.55 11.31 -0.61
C HIS A 122 7.56 11.91 0.38
N GLN A 123 8.61 12.52 -0.13
CA GLN A 123 9.64 13.21 0.65
C GLN A 123 9.87 14.58 0.04
N TRP A 124 9.71 15.63 0.84
CA TRP A 124 9.99 16.98 0.40
C TRP A 124 11.51 17.18 0.29
N PRO A 125 12.01 17.79 -0.81
CA PRO A 125 13.42 18.17 -0.90
C PRO A 125 13.82 19.07 0.27
N LYS A 126 15.08 18.95 0.73
CA LYS A 126 15.59 19.70 1.89
C LYS A 126 15.27 21.19 1.82
N TRP A 127 15.56 21.82 0.67
CA TRP A 127 15.34 23.25 0.47
C TRP A 127 13.87 23.66 0.66
N LEU A 128 12.92 22.82 0.26
CA LEU A 128 11.49 23.12 0.42
C LEU A 128 11.06 22.93 1.87
N ASN A 129 11.63 21.92 2.54
CA ASN A 129 11.40 21.70 3.95
C ASN A 129 11.91 22.85 4.82
N ASP A 130 13.04 23.47 4.44
CA ASP A 130 13.60 24.65 5.11
C ASP A 130 12.71 25.91 4.97
N LEU A 131 11.82 25.94 3.97
CA LEU A 131 10.84 27.02 3.75
C LEU A 131 9.52 26.84 4.50
N LYS A 132 9.26 25.64 5.04
CA LYS A 132 8.02 25.34 5.77
C LYS A 132 7.92 26.17 7.06
N GLY A 133 6.75 26.75 7.30
CA GLY A 133 6.45 27.57 8.48
C GLY A 133 7.05 28.97 8.45
N SER A 134 7.96 29.26 7.51
CA SER A 134 8.57 30.59 7.32
C SER A 134 8.02 31.30 6.09
N VAL A 135 8.10 30.64 4.93
CA VAL A 135 7.61 31.14 3.64
C VAL A 135 6.37 30.38 3.21
N LEU A 136 6.39 29.06 3.36
CA LEU A 136 5.28 28.18 2.99
C LEU A 136 4.42 27.89 4.21
N ALA A 137 3.11 28.12 4.10
CA ALA A 137 2.20 27.85 5.20
C ALA A 137 2.09 26.33 5.42
N THR A 138 2.07 25.91 6.69
CA THR A 138 1.85 24.51 7.08
C THR A 138 0.73 24.39 8.11
N ASP A 139 0.08 23.23 8.16
CA ASP A 139 -0.83 22.90 9.26
C ASP A 139 -0.08 22.36 10.49
N GLU A 140 -0.83 22.00 11.52
CA GLU A 140 -0.33 21.46 12.79
C GLU A 140 0.43 20.12 12.66
N HIS A 141 0.27 19.43 11.53
CA HIS A 141 0.99 18.19 11.24
C HIS A 141 2.22 18.42 10.34
N GLY A 142 2.52 19.67 9.97
CA GLY A 142 3.66 20.03 9.12
C GLY A 142 3.43 19.80 7.62
N ASP A 143 2.17 19.57 7.21
CA ASP A 143 1.80 19.44 5.80
C ASP A 143 1.56 20.82 5.18
N LEU A 144 1.93 20.97 3.91
CA LEU A 144 1.76 22.23 3.18
C LEU A 144 0.29 22.60 3.06
N ILE A 145 0.00 23.89 3.22
CA ILE A 145 -1.30 24.45 2.91
C ILE A 145 -1.37 24.71 1.41
N VAL A 146 -2.02 23.80 0.67
CA VAL A 146 -2.18 23.92 -0.77
C VAL A 146 -3.58 24.43 -1.12
N GLU A 147 -3.61 25.56 -1.83
CA GLU A 147 -4.83 26.17 -2.34
C GLU A 147 -5.38 25.43 -3.58
N LYS A 148 -6.59 25.81 -4.03
CA LYS A 148 -7.29 25.12 -5.13
C LYS A 148 -6.57 25.19 -6.48
N ASP A 149 -5.68 26.16 -6.64
CA ASP A 149 -4.82 26.39 -7.80
C ASP A 149 -3.42 25.77 -7.63
N PHE A 150 -3.23 24.95 -6.60
CA PHE A 150 -1.98 24.25 -6.27
C PHE A 150 -0.84 25.17 -5.80
N ILE A 151 -1.16 26.39 -5.38
CA ILE A 151 -0.19 27.32 -4.76
C ILE A 151 -0.12 27.03 -3.24
N ALA A 152 1.08 27.17 -2.66
CA ALA A 152 1.37 26.94 -1.24
C ALA A 152 2.20 28.06 -0.64
#